data_AF-A0A3N4L339-F1
#
_entry.id   AF-A0A3N4L339-F1
#
_cell.length_a   1.000
_cell.length_b   1.000
_cell.length_c   1.000
_cell.angle_alpha   90.00
_cell.angle_beta   90.00
_cell.angle_gamma   90.00
#
_symmetry.space_group_name_H-M   'P 1'
#
loop_
_entity.id
_entity.type
_entity.pdbx_description
1 polymer ?
#
loop_
_entity_poly.entity_id
_entity_poly.type
_entity_poly.pdbx_seq_one_letter_code
_entity_poly.pdbx_strand_id
1 'polypeptide(L)'
;MAELALAASIITVIQLSANVAILGYQYIEKVKRSKKEITALIEELNSLHEVLKILRDHIREHPDSLTNAVQTLGGEDGPVQGCNQDLNILREILELKKGLKGLIERLKWPIREGEVDVIKRRIERHKSLFLLALAVDRMSTSARTDSGLALGRRTDIQHRDLQTQRGTTYKGQKSFIQLWVFEVH
;
A
#
# COMPACT_ATOMS: atom_id res chain seq x y z
N MET A 1 -10.25 -6.33 -13.27
CA MET A 1 -9.08 -6.29 -14.19
C MET A 1 -8.17 -5.10 -13.92
N ALA A 2 -8.69 -3.97 -13.41
CA ALA A 2 -7.89 -2.79 -13.09
C ALA A 2 -6.85 -3.05 -11.98
N GLU A 3 -7.15 -3.98 -11.07
CA GLU A 3 -6.34 -4.35 -9.90
C GLU A 3 -5.08 -5.10 -10.33
N LEU A 4 -5.22 -6.05 -11.26
CA LEU A 4 -4.10 -6.79 -11.83
C LEU A 4 -3.20 -5.88 -12.67
N ALA A 5 -3.80 -4.97 -13.44
CA ALA A 5 -3.05 -3.97 -14.20
C ALA A 5 -2.24 -3.05 -13.26
N LEU A 6 -2.86 -2.54 -12.19
CA LEU A 6 -2.17 -1.74 -11.17
C LEU A 6 -1.02 -2.52 -10.50
N ALA A 7 -1.26 -3.77 -10.10
CA ALA A 7 -0.23 -4.63 -9.51
C ALA A 7 0.96 -4.82 -10.48
N ALA A 8 0.68 -5.05 -11.77
CA ALA A 8 1.70 -5.18 -12.80
C ALA A 8 2.50 -3.87 -12.97
N SER A 9 1.84 -2.72 -13.04
CA SER A 9 2.50 -1.41 -13.11
C SER A 9 3.41 -1.17 -11.90
N ILE A 10 2.96 -1.50 -10.69
CA ILE A 10 3.79 -1.38 -9.47
C ILE A 10 5.01 -2.31 -9.55
N ILE A 11 4.86 -3.54 -10.04
CA ILE A 11 5.98 -4.45 -10.26
C ILE A 11 7.01 -3.85 -11.21
N THR A 12 6.56 -3.21 -12.30
CA THR A 12 7.46 -2.51 -13.22
C THR A 12 8.23 -1.40 -12.52
N VAL A 13 7.58 -0.59 -11.67
CA VAL A 13 8.25 0.47 -10.90
C VAL A 13 9.25 -0.12 -9.89
N ILE A 14 8.93 -1.25 -9.25
CA ILE A 14 9.84 -1.97 -8.33
C ILE A 14 11.11 -2.44 -9.05
N GLN A 15 10.95 -3.02 -10.25
CA GLN A 15 12.08 -3.48 -11.05
C GLN A 15 12.94 -2.30 -11.52
N LEU A 16 12.29 -1.21 -11.93
CA LEU A 16 12.97 0.00 -12.36
C LEU A 16 13.74 0.66 -11.21
N SER A 17 13.15 0.76 -10.01
CA SER A 17 13.84 1.35 -8.86
C SER A 17 15.08 0.55 -8.46
N ALA A 18 15.01 -0.79 -8.51
CA ALA A 18 16.14 -1.66 -8.27
C ALA A 18 17.25 -1.47 -9.32
N ASN A 19 16.88 -1.37 -10.60
CA ASN A 19 17.85 -1.11 -11.68
C ASN A 19 18.56 0.24 -11.47
N VAL A 20 17.80 1.30 -11.20
CA VAL A 20 18.35 2.64 -10.94
C VAL A 20 19.29 2.63 -9.73
N ALA A 21 18.94 1.92 -8.65
CA ALA A 21 19.82 1.76 -7.49
C ALA A 21 21.14 1.07 -7.86
N ILE A 22 21.10 -0.01 -8.66
CA ILE A 22 22.29 -0.71 -9.16
C ILE A 22 23.18 0.25 -9.97
N LEU A 23 22.59 1.04 -10.87
CA LEU A 23 23.32 2.05 -11.63
C LEU A 23 23.96 3.11 -10.73
N GLY A 24 23.27 3.52 -9.66
CA GLY A 24 23.79 4.40 -8.63
C GLY A 24 25.01 3.79 -7.92
N TYR A 25 24.95 2.53 -7.51
CA TYR A 25 26.10 1.85 -6.90
C TYR A 25 27.30 1.77 -7.84
N GLN A 26 27.08 1.38 -9.10
CA GLN A 26 28.12 1.36 -10.14
C GLN A 26 28.72 2.74 -10.40
N TYR A 27 27.96 3.80 -10.17
CA TYR A 27 28.44 5.17 -10.26
C TYR A 27 29.37 5.51 -9.09
N ILE A 28 28.99 5.18 -7.85
CA ILE A 28 29.80 5.44 -6.63
C ILE A 28 31.21 4.86 -6.77
N GLU A 29 31.33 3.67 -7.35
CA GLU A 29 32.62 3.00 -7.60
C GLU A 29 33.54 3.82 -8.52
N LYS A 30 32.97 4.64 -9.42
CA LYS A 30 33.68 5.35 -10.48
C LYS A 30 34.00 6.82 -10.14
N VAL A 31 33.37 7.39 -9.11
CA VAL A 31 33.55 8.81 -8.72
C VAL A 31 34.16 8.98 -7.33
N LYS A 32 34.94 10.05 -7.15
CA LYS A 32 35.42 10.48 -5.83
C LYS A 32 34.56 11.58 -5.20
N ARG A 33 33.95 12.45 -6.02
CA ARG A 33 33.07 13.57 -5.62
C ARG A 33 31.60 13.13 -5.77
N SER A 34 30.70 13.65 -4.94
CA SER A 34 29.25 13.35 -4.93
C SER A 34 28.82 11.98 -4.39
N LYS A 35 29.72 11.18 -3.79
CA LYS A 35 29.33 9.89 -3.18
C LYS A 35 28.18 10.02 -2.18
N LYS A 36 28.19 11.05 -1.35
CA LYS A 36 27.17 11.27 -0.31
C LYS A 36 25.76 11.46 -0.89
N GLU A 37 25.62 12.29 -1.92
CA GLU A 37 24.32 12.53 -2.58
C GLU A 37 23.79 11.26 -3.25
N ILE A 38 24.68 10.49 -3.87
CA ILE A 38 24.32 9.24 -4.53
C ILE A 38 23.91 8.19 -3.53
N THR A 39 24.64 8.09 -2.42
CA THR A 39 24.26 7.24 -1.30
C THR A 39 22.89 7.63 -0.77
N ALA A 40 22.63 8.92 -0.55
CA ALA A 40 21.32 9.40 -0.09
C ALA A 40 20.20 9.10 -1.12
N LEU A 41 20.48 9.26 -2.42
CA LEU A 41 19.53 8.90 -3.47
C LEU A 41 19.22 7.40 -3.47
N ILE A 42 20.24 6.56 -3.35
CA ILE A 42 20.10 5.10 -3.27
C ILE A 42 19.29 4.71 -2.04
N GLU A 43 19.52 5.35 -0.90
CA GLU A 43 18.73 5.16 0.32
C GLU A 43 17.25 5.48 0.07
N GLU A 44 16.94 6.57 -0.63
CA GLU A 44 15.54 6.86 -0.99
C GLU A 44 14.94 5.87 -1.98
N LEU A 45 15.73 5.39 -2.95
CA LEU A 45 15.28 4.38 -3.91
C LEU A 45 14.98 3.05 -3.21
N ASN A 46 15.79 2.66 -2.23
CA ASN A 46 15.55 1.49 -1.40
C ASN A 46 14.30 1.68 -0.54
N SER A 47 14.14 2.84 0.09
CA SER A 47 12.91 3.19 0.83
C SER A 47 11.67 3.11 -0.06
N LEU A 48 11.74 3.66 -1.28
CA LEU A 48 10.67 3.59 -2.27
C LEU A 48 10.35 2.14 -2.65
N HIS A 49 11.39 1.34 -2.89
CA HIS A 49 11.26 -0.07 -3.25
C HIS A 49 10.50 -0.85 -2.18
N GLU A 50 10.80 -0.63 -0.90
CA GLU A 50 10.09 -1.26 0.21
C GLU A 50 8.64 -0.79 0.33
N VAL A 51 8.36 0.51 0.16
CA VAL A 51 6.97 1.01 0.13
C VAL A 51 6.17 0.36 -1.00
N LEU A 52 6.75 0.25 -2.20
CA LEU A 52 6.10 -0.35 -3.35
C LEU A 52 5.87 -1.85 -3.16
N LYS A 53 6.79 -2.57 -2.51
CA LYS A 53 6.60 -3.98 -2.12
C LYS A 53 5.38 -4.14 -1.22
N ILE A 54 5.30 -3.36 -0.14
CA ILE A 54 4.19 -3.41 0.80
C ILE A 54 2.87 -3.14 0.07
N LEU A 55 2.84 -2.12 -0.81
CA LEU A 55 1.65 -1.80 -1.59
C LEU A 55 1.26 -2.94 -2.55
N ARG A 56 2.24 -3.54 -3.24
CA ARG A 56 2.02 -4.66 -4.16
C ARG A 56 1.51 -5.91 -3.46
N ASP A 57 2.03 -6.20 -2.28
CA ASP A 57 1.62 -7.35 -1.48
C ASP A 57 0.19 -7.13 -0.93
N HIS A 58 -0.11 -5.92 -0.45
CA HIS A 58 -1.46 -5.50 -0.05
C HIS A 58 -2.49 -5.66 -1.18
N ILE A 59 -2.16 -5.22 -2.41
CA ILE A 59 -3.03 -5.37 -3.58
C ILE A 59 -3.28 -6.84 -3.93
N ARG A 60 -2.27 -7.70 -3.77
CA ARG A 60 -2.38 -9.14 -4.07
C ARG A 60 -3.19 -9.90 -3.02
N GLU A 61 -3.08 -9.52 -1.76
CA GLU A 61 -3.81 -10.14 -0.65
C GLU A 61 -5.29 -9.73 -0.62
N HIS A 62 -5.60 -8.53 -1.13
CA HIS A 62 -6.92 -7.91 -1.01
C HIS A 62 -7.50 -7.38 -2.33
N PRO A 63 -7.47 -8.14 -3.44
CA PRO A 63 -7.82 -7.62 -4.77
C PRO A 63 -9.26 -7.11 -4.86
N ASP A 64 -10.21 -7.76 -4.18
CA ASP A 64 -11.64 -7.41 -4.25
C ASP A 64 -12.08 -6.35 -3.23
N SER A 65 -11.18 -5.91 -2.35
CA SER A 65 -11.52 -5.00 -1.24
C SER A 65 -10.76 -3.67 -1.27
N LEU A 66 -10.03 -3.39 -2.36
CA LEU A 66 -9.30 -2.14 -2.51
C LEU A 66 -10.25 -0.95 -2.53
N THR A 67 -9.89 0.07 -1.75
CA THR A 67 -10.57 1.36 -1.74
C THR A 67 -10.20 2.18 -2.97
N ASN A 68 -11.02 3.18 -3.27
CA ASN A 68 -10.73 4.16 -4.31
C ASN A 68 -9.37 4.85 -4.10
N ALA A 69 -8.89 4.98 -2.85
CA ALA A 69 -7.59 5.58 -2.57
C ALA A 69 -6.45 4.79 -3.22
N VAL A 70 -6.46 3.45 -3.16
CA VAL A 70 -5.47 2.61 -3.82
C VAL A 70 -5.69 2.58 -5.34
N GLN A 71 -6.94 2.53 -5.80
CA GLN A 71 -7.24 2.50 -7.24
C GLN A 71 -6.77 3.77 -7.96
N THR A 72 -6.89 4.94 -7.34
CA THR A 72 -6.44 6.22 -7.92
C THR A 72 -4.92 6.30 -8.12
N LEU A 73 -4.13 5.43 -7.47
CA LEU A 73 -2.69 5.35 -7.69
C LEU A 73 -2.35 4.97 -9.14
N GLY A 74 -3.21 4.15 -9.77
CA GLY A 74 -3.06 3.65 -11.15
C GLY A 74 -3.84 4.39 -12.21
N GLY A 75 -4.48 5.52 -11.88
CA GLY A 75 -5.17 6.34 -12.85
C GLY A 75 -4.23 6.93 -13.91
N GLU A 76 -4.79 7.47 -14.98
CA GLU A 76 -4.05 8.26 -15.96
C GLU A 76 -3.36 9.44 -15.26
N ASP A 77 -2.06 9.63 -15.52
CA ASP A 77 -1.19 10.56 -14.81
C ASP A 77 -1.15 10.36 -13.29
N GLY A 78 -1.48 9.15 -12.86
CA GLY A 78 -1.51 8.75 -11.46
C GLY A 78 -0.12 8.65 -10.83
N PRO A 79 -0.06 8.59 -9.49
CA PRO A 79 1.19 8.46 -8.73
C PRO A 79 2.13 7.34 -9.20
N VAL A 80 1.61 6.20 -9.66
CA VAL A 80 2.45 5.09 -10.17
C VAL A 80 3.12 5.46 -11.49
N GLN A 81 2.38 6.08 -12.42
CA GLN A 81 2.92 6.53 -13.70
C GLN A 81 3.95 7.65 -13.49
N GLY A 82 3.64 8.63 -12.65
CA GLY A 82 4.57 9.72 -12.31
C GLY A 82 5.87 9.22 -11.68
N CYS A 83 5.77 8.23 -10.78
CA CYS A 83 6.95 7.58 -10.20
C CYS A 83 7.78 6.83 -11.25
N ASN A 84 7.13 6.11 -12.17
CA ASN A 84 7.81 5.42 -13.27
C ASN A 84 8.60 6.41 -14.15
N GLN A 85 7.98 7.53 -14.51
CA GLN A 85 8.61 8.59 -15.31
C GLN A 85 9.85 9.16 -14.61
N ASP A 86 9.75 9.49 -13.32
CA ASP A 86 10.88 10.03 -12.55
C ASP A 86 12.04 9.05 -12.42
N LEU A 87 11.75 7.77 -12.24
CA LEU A 87 12.78 6.74 -12.22
C LEU A 87 13.43 6.54 -13.59
N ASN A 88 12.70 6.68 -14.70
CA ASN A 88 13.30 6.61 -16.04
C ASN A 88 14.23 7.80 -16.31
N ILE A 89 13.82 9.01 -15.92
CA ILE A 89 14.70 10.20 -16.01
C ILE A 89 16.00 9.94 -15.24
N LEU A 90 15.88 9.41 -14.02
CA LEU A 90 17.04 9.09 -13.21
C LEU A 90 17.91 7.97 -13.81
N ARG A 91 17.28 6.95 -14.41
CA ARG A 91 17.98 5.90 -15.15
C ARG A 91 18.81 6.50 -16.28
N GLU A 92 18.23 7.36 -17.11
CA GLU A 92 18.90 7.99 -18.24
C GLU A 92 20.11 8.83 -17.80
N ILE A 93 19.95 9.62 -16.72
CA ILE A 93 21.05 10.38 -16.10
C ILE A 93 22.21 9.46 -15.70
N LEU A 94 21.92 8.27 -15.18
CA LEU A 94 22.93 7.31 -14.73
C LEU A 94 23.49 6.43 -15.86
N GLU A 95 22.73 6.15 -16.92
CA GLU A 95 23.10 5.23 -18.03
C GLU A 95 23.98 5.84 -19.12
N LEU A 96 23.93 7.17 -19.36
CA LEU A 96 24.65 7.91 -20.43
C LEU A 96 26.20 7.74 -20.45
N LYS A 97 26.79 6.83 -19.65
CA LYS A 97 28.22 6.72 -19.34
C LYS A 97 28.96 5.51 -19.92
N LYS A 98 28.37 4.72 -20.82
CA LYS A 98 29.04 3.51 -21.37
C LYS A 98 30.01 3.73 -22.55
N GLY A 99 30.19 4.94 -23.09
CA GLY A 99 31.04 5.19 -24.27
C GLY A 99 32.18 6.21 -24.09
N LEU A 100 33.43 5.74 -24.26
CA LEU A 100 34.78 6.34 -24.53
C LEU A 100 35.19 7.77 -24.10
N LYS A 101 34.30 8.63 -23.58
CA LYS A 101 34.55 9.99 -23.08
C LYS A 101 34.86 10.01 -21.58
N GLY A 102 35.45 8.94 -21.04
CA GLY A 102 35.60 8.65 -19.60
C GLY A 102 36.39 9.68 -18.76
N LEU A 103 36.87 10.78 -19.34
CA LEU A 103 37.81 11.70 -18.70
C LEU A 103 37.32 13.15 -18.57
N ILE A 104 36.36 13.62 -19.39
CA ILE A 104 35.90 15.03 -19.38
C ILE A 104 34.63 15.25 -18.51
N GLU A 105 33.78 14.23 -18.30
CA GLU A 105 32.43 14.38 -17.71
C GLU A 105 32.25 13.87 -16.27
N ARG A 106 33.33 13.44 -15.61
CA ARG A 106 33.41 13.42 -14.14
C ARG A 106 33.04 14.79 -13.50
N LEU A 107 32.89 15.83 -14.32
CA LEU A 107 32.54 17.22 -14.04
C LEU A 107 31.03 17.60 -14.10
N LYS A 108 30.07 16.72 -14.44
CA LYS A 108 28.62 17.08 -14.63
C LYS A 108 27.62 16.11 -13.97
N TRP A 109 27.66 15.94 -12.66
CA TRP A 109 26.88 14.90 -11.97
C TRP A 109 25.35 14.99 -12.12
N PRO A 110 24.74 16.16 -11.95
CA PRO A 110 24.37 17.04 -13.06
C PRO A 110 24.94 18.42 -12.73
N ILE A 111 24.92 19.37 -13.66
CA ILE A 111 25.46 20.70 -13.39
C ILE A 111 24.49 21.41 -12.43
N ARG A 112 24.81 21.33 -11.12
CA ARG A 112 24.02 21.66 -9.91
C ARG A 112 23.18 20.48 -9.45
N GLU A 113 23.45 19.97 -8.25
CA GLU A 113 22.64 19.03 -7.43
C GLU A 113 21.10 19.15 -7.56
N GLY A 114 20.60 20.31 -7.97
CA GLY A 114 19.19 20.63 -8.12
C GLY A 114 18.34 19.65 -8.92
N GLU A 115 18.81 19.07 -10.02
CA GLU A 115 17.98 18.12 -10.81
C GLU A 115 17.74 16.82 -10.05
N VAL A 116 18.81 16.24 -9.47
CA VAL A 116 18.70 15.03 -8.64
C VAL A 116 17.88 15.33 -7.39
N ASP A 117 18.04 16.49 -6.78
CA ASP A 117 17.26 16.93 -5.64
C ASP A 117 15.76 17.13 -5.97
N VAL A 118 15.45 17.65 -7.16
CA VAL A 118 14.06 17.74 -7.65
C VAL A 118 13.48 16.34 -7.79
N ILE A 119 14.19 15.41 -8.42
CA ILE A 119 13.73 14.03 -8.59
C ILE A 119 13.60 13.33 -7.22
N LYS A 120 14.54 13.54 -6.30
CA LYS A 120 14.49 13.03 -4.93
C LYS A 120 13.23 13.51 -4.22
N ARG A 121 12.93 14.81 -4.26
CA ARG A 121 11.69 15.38 -3.69
C ARG A 121 10.44 14.80 -4.33
N ARG A 122 10.46 14.56 -5.64
CA ARG A 122 9.35 13.91 -6.33
C ARG A 122 9.20 12.45 -5.87
N ILE A 123 10.28 11.70 -5.69
CA ILE A 123 10.26 10.34 -5.12
C ILE A 123 9.66 10.34 -3.71
N GLU A 124 10.07 11.26 -2.84
CA GLU A 124 9.47 11.43 -1.50
C GLU A 124 7.97 11.66 -1.57
N ARG A 125 7.54 12.52 -2.50
CA ARG A 125 6.12 12.79 -2.72
C ARG A 125 5.37 11.53 -3.16
N HIS A 126 5.92 10.74 -4.09
CA HIS A 126 5.31 9.48 -4.51
C HIS A 126 5.21 8.48 -3.35
N LYS A 127 6.28 8.29 -2.57
CA LYS A 127 6.26 7.46 -1.35
C LYS A 127 5.15 7.88 -0.39
N SER A 128 5.05 9.18 -0.14
CA SER A 128 4.02 9.74 0.75
C SER A 128 2.60 9.44 0.25
N LEU A 129 2.37 9.58 -1.06
CA LEU A 129 1.08 9.25 -1.68
C LEU A 129 0.76 7.75 -1.58
N PHE A 130 1.74 6.88 -1.81
CA PHE A 130 1.57 5.44 -1.67
C PHE A 130 1.24 5.03 -0.24
N LEU A 131 1.98 5.57 0.74
CA LEU A 131 1.75 5.31 2.16
C LEU A 131 0.39 5.84 2.62
N LEU A 132 -0.02 7.02 2.16
CA LEU A 132 -1.33 7.58 2.48
C LEU A 132 -2.46 6.71 1.94
N ALA A 133 -2.39 6.33 0.66
CA ALA A 133 -3.39 5.46 0.05
C ALA A 133 -3.48 4.11 0.78
N LEU A 134 -2.34 3.52 1.12
CA LEU A 134 -2.27 2.28 1.90
C LEU A 134 -2.88 2.44 3.30
N ALA A 135 -2.60 3.54 3.99
CA ALA A 135 -3.14 3.81 5.32
C ALA A 135 -4.67 3.99 5.29
N VAL A 136 -5.18 4.74 4.31
CA VAL A 136 -6.63 4.91 4.10
C VAL A 136 -7.29 3.57 3.82
N ASP A 137 -6.64 2.71 3.02
CA ASP A 137 -7.15 1.39 2.70
C ASP A 137 -7.24 0.51 3.95
N ARG A 138 -6.15 0.41 4.71
CA ARG A 138 -6.09 -0.37 5.95
C ARG A 138 -7.06 0.12 7.02
N MET A 139 -7.27 1.44 7.11
CA MET A 139 -8.25 2.01 8.04
C MET A 139 -9.69 1.72 7.59
N SER A 140 -9.95 1.72 6.29
CA SER A 140 -11.26 1.38 5.74
C SER A 140 -11.59 -0.10 5.96
N THR A 141 -10.61 -0.99 5.82
CA THR A 141 -10.79 -2.42 6.12
C THR A 141 -10.99 -2.66 7.61
N SER A 142 -10.24 -1.99 8.50
CA SER A 142 -10.44 -2.11 9.94
C SER A 142 -11.81 -1.60 10.39
N ALA A 143 -12.28 -0.48 9.84
CA ALA A 143 -13.62 0.04 10.14
C ALA A 143 -14.74 -0.91 9.70
N ARG A 144 -14.57 -1.58 8.55
CA ARG A 144 -15.49 -2.61 8.06
C ARG A 144 -15.51 -3.84 8.96
N THR A 145 -14.35 -4.30 9.45
CA THR A 145 -14.29 -5.44 10.37
C THR A 145 -14.94 -5.11 11.71
N ASP A 146 -14.69 -3.93 12.28
CA ASP A 146 -15.30 -3.52 13.56
C ASP A 146 -16.82 -3.43 13.46
N SER A 147 -17.33 -2.89 12.35
CA SER A 147 -18.76 -2.83 12.06
C SER A 147 -19.36 -4.23 11.91
N GLY A 148 -18.67 -5.16 11.23
CA GLY A 148 -19.10 -6.56 11.10
C GLY A 148 -19.16 -7.29 12.44
N LEU A 149 -18.15 -7.09 13.30
CA LEU A 149 -18.11 -7.68 14.64
C LEU A 149 -19.20 -7.11 15.56
N ALA A 150 -19.53 -5.82 15.43
CA ALA A 150 -20.63 -5.21 16.17
C ALA A 150 -21.99 -5.76 15.74
N LEU A 151 -22.21 -5.95 14.44
CA LEU A 151 -23.44 -6.55 13.91
C LEU A 151 -23.59 -8.02 14.33
N GLY A 152 -22.52 -8.83 14.23
CA GLY A 152 -22.52 -10.23 14.66
C GLY A 152 -22.85 -10.39 16.15
N ARG A 153 -22.25 -9.57 17.01
CA ARG A 153 -22.60 -9.56 18.44
C ARG A 153 -24.07 -9.23 18.69
N ARG A 154 -24.63 -8.28 17.93
CA ARG A 154 -26.03 -7.88 18.09
C ARG A 154 -26.99 -9.01 17.68
N THR A 155 -26.69 -9.74 16.61
CA THR A 155 -27.50 -10.88 16.19
C THR A 155 -27.41 -12.05 17.17
N ASP A 156 -26.23 -12.30 17.74
CA ASP A 156 -26.04 -13.38 18.73
C ASP A 156 -26.79 -13.11 20.04
N ILE A 157 -26.77 -11.86 20.51
CA ILE A 157 -27.54 -11.44 21.69
C ILE A 157 -29.05 -11.63 21.43
N GLN A 158 -29.54 -11.16 20.28
CA GLN A 158 -30.96 -11.28 19.94
C GLN A 158 -31.39 -12.74 19.77
N HIS A 159 -30.55 -13.60 19.17
CA HIS A 159 -30.84 -15.02 19.06
C HIS A 159 -30.88 -15.72 20.42
N ARG A 160 -29.99 -15.34 21.35
CA ARG A 160 -30.00 -15.84 22.74
C ARG A 160 -31.27 -15.41 23.48
N ASP A 161 -31.66 -14.15 23.37
CA ASP A 161 -32.86 -13.61 24.03
C ASP A 161 -34.15 -14.31 23.54
N LEU A 162 -34.23 -14.61 22.24
CA LEU A 162 -35.34 -15.37 21.64
C LEU A 162 -35.42 -16.82 22.12
N GLN A 163 -34.30 -17.43 22.52
CA GLN A 163 -34.31 -18.77 23.13
C GLN A 163 -34.70 -18.73 24.60
N THR A 164 -34.25 -17.73 25.35
CA THR A 164 -34.63 -17.55 26.76
C THR A 164 -36.12 -17.24 26.90
N GLN A 165 -36.69 -16.36 26.06
CA GLN A 165 -38.13 -16.10 26.07
C GLN A 165 -38.94 -17.36 25.79
N ARG A 166 -38.63 -18.11 24.73
CA ARG A 166 -39.31 -19.40 24.46
C ARG A 166 -39.25 -20.33 25.66
N GLY A 167 -38.08 -20.52 26.27
CA GLY A 167 -37.92 -21.36 27.46
C GLY A 167 -38.79 -20.93 28.64
N THR A 168 -38.88 -19.62 28.90
CA THR A 168 -39.72 -19.08 29.98
C THR A 168 -41.22 -19.18 29.67
N THR A 169 -41.64 -18.97 28.42
CA THR A 169 -43.04 -19.10 28.00
C THR A 169 -43.51 -20.54 28.11
N TYR A 170 -42.70 -21.52 27.67
CA TYR A 170 -43.04 -22.94 27.81
C TYR A 170 -43.14 -23.38 29.27
N LYS A 171 -42.25 -22.88 30.14
CA LYS A 171 -42.28 -23.20 31.59
C LYS A 171 -43.49 -22.56 32.29
N GLY A 172 -43.81 -21.31 31.97
CA GLY A 172 -45.01 -20.62 32.47
C GLY A 172 -46.30 -21.27 32.00
N GLN A 173 -46.37 -21.69 30.73
CA GLN A 173 -47.54 -22.38 30.17
C GLN A 173 -47.73 -23.77 30.77
N LYS A 174 -46.64 -24.54 31.00
CA LYS A 174 -46.71 -25.79 31.77
C LYS A 174 -47.17 -25.57 33.21
N SER A 175 -46.68 -24.53 33.90
CA SER A 175 -47.12 -24.21 35.26
C SER A 175 -48.59 -23.82 35.32
N PHE A 176 -49.09 -23.09 34.31
CA PHE A 176 -50.48 -22.70 34.20
C PHE A 176 -51.40 -23.91 33.92
N ILE A 177 -50.97 -24.83 33.06
CA ILE A 177 -51.69 -26.08 32.80
C ILE A 177 -51.72 -26.97 34.05
N GLN A 178 -50.63 -27.03 34.82
CA GLN A 178 -50.58 -27.82 36.07
C GLN A 178 -51.49 -27.23 37.16
N LEU A 179 -51.60 -25.91 37.28
CA LEU A 179 -52.53 -25.24 38.21
C LEU A 179 -54.00 -25.47 37.81
N TRP A 180 -54.31 -25.38 36.52
CA TRP A 180 -55.67 -25.65 36.01
C TRP A 180 -56.12 -27.11 36.19
N VAL A 181 -55.19 -28.07 36.21
CA VAL A 181 -55.51 -29.49 36.45
C VAL A 181 -55.84 -29.77 37.92
N PHE A 182 -55.40 -28.93 38.86
CA PHE A 182 -55.69 -29.07 40.29
C PHE A 182 -57.00 -28.41 40.75
N GLU A 183 -57.60 -27.53 39.93
CA GLU A 183 -58.81 -26.76 40.27
C GLU A 183 -60.12 -27.44 39.79
N VAL A 184 -60.06 -28.65 39.20
CA VAL A 184 -61.21 -29.36 38.59
C VAL A 184 -61.51 -30.72 39.28
N HIS A 185 -61.38 -30.78 40.61
CA HIS A 185 -61.91 -31.87 41.44
C HIS A 185 -62.61 -31.28 42.66
#